data_AF-A0A2I3BR88-F1
#
_entry.id   AF-A0A2I3BR88-F1
#
_cell.length_a   1.000
_cell.length_b   1.000
_cell.length_c   1.000
_cell.angle_alpha   90.00
_cell.angle_beta   90.00
_cell.angle_gamma   90.00
#
_symmetry.space_group_name_H-M   'P 1'
#
loop_
_entity.id
_entity.type
_entity.pdbx_description
1 polymer ?
#
loop_
_entity_poly.entity_id
_entity_poly.type
_entity_poly.pdbx_seq_one_letter_code
_entity_poly.pdbx_strand_id
1 'polypeptide(L)'
;MLRSKTFLKKTRAGGVVKIVREHYLRDDIGCGAPACSACGGAHAGPALELQPRDQASSLCPWPHYLLPDTNVLLHQIISAWKPGTWASVASRLRPPGSLLMSSNTRPSEMSLCYKQ
;
A
#
# COMPACT_ATOMS: atom_id res chain seq x y z
N MET A 1 -8.88 -8.41 -22.38
CA MET A 1 -10.31 -8.68 -22.71
C MET A 1 -11.20 -7.53 -22.22
N LEU A 2 -12.11 -6.99 -23.05
CA LEU A 2 -13.01 -5.90 -22.64
C LEU A 2 -14.25 -6.43 -21.91
N ARG A 3 -14.56 -5.87 -20.74
CA ARG A 3 -15.78 -6.15 -19.95
C ARG A 3 -16.51 -4.84 -19.64
N SER A 4 -17.80 -4.91 -19.34
CA SER A 4 -18.58 -3.76 -18.88
C SER A 4 -19.03 -3.97 -17.43
N LYS A 5 -18.83 -2.95 -16.58
CA LYS A 5 -19.31 -2.94 -15.19
C LYS A 5 -20.42 -1.92 -15.07
N THR A 6 -21.61 -2.40 -14.72
CA THR A 6 -22.79 -1.56 -14.50
C THR A 6 -23.11 -1.46 -13.02
N PHE A 7 -23.38 -0.25 -12.52
CA PHE A 7 -23.83 -0.03 -11.15
C PHE A 7 -24.79 1.15 -11.07
N LEU A 8 -25.66 1.16 -10.05
CA LEU A 8 -26.57 2.26 -9.79
C LEU A 8 -25.92 3.23 -8.79
N LYS A 9 -25.97 4.53 -9.09
CA LYS A 9 -25.46 5.59 -8.21
C LYS A 9 -26.59 6.56 -7.87
N LYS A 10 -26.77 6.83 -6.59
CA LYS A 10 -27.62 7.94 -6.12
C LYS A 10 -26.90 9.27 -6.38
N THR A 11 -27.60 10.24 -6.98
CA THR A 11 -27.10 11.59 -7.20
C THR A 11 -27.34 12.45 -5.97
N ARG A 12 -26.63 13.58 -5.86
CA ARG A 12 -26.80 14.52 -4.74
C ARG A 12 -28.22 15.09 -4.67
N ALA A 13 -28.94 15.15 -5.79
CA ALA A 13 -30.33 15.60 -5.88
C ALA A 13 -31.35 14.48 -5.54
N GLY A 14 -30.90 13.30 -5.12
CA GLY A 14 -31.78 12.19 -4.72
C GLY A 14 -32.22 11.26 -5.85
N GLY A 15 -31.89 11.57 -7.10
CA GLY A 15 -32.17 10.69 -8.25
C GLY A 15 -31.26 9.45 -8.28
N VAL A 16 -31.69 8.39 -8.97
CA VAL A 16 -30.89 7.17 -9.19
C VAL A 16 -30.50 7.09 -10.65
N VAL A 17 -29.20 6.99 -10.94
CA VAL A 17 -28.67 6.89 -12.30
C VAL A 17 -27.90 5.57 -12.47
N LYS A 18 -28.16 4.87 -13.58
CA LYS A 18 -27.37 3.69 -13.98
C LYS A 18 -26.11 4.15 -14.69
N ILE A 19 -24.96 3.78 -14.13
CA ILE A 19 -23.65 4.05 -14.70
C ILE A 19 -23.13 2.76 -15.31
N VAL A 20 -22.71 2.84 -16.58
CA VAL A 20 -22.04 1.77 -17.32
C VAL A 20 -20.62 2.22 -17.59
N ARG A 21 -19.63 1.44 -17.15
CA ARG A 21 -18.21 1.71 -17.41
C ARG A 21 -17.57 0.54 -18.12
N GLU A 22 -16.67 0.85 -19.03
CA GLU A 22 -15.76 -0.12 -19.62
C GLU A 22 -14.69 -0.52 -18.59
N HIS A 23 -14.37 -1.80 -18.56
CA HIS A 23 -13.38 -2.41 -17.68
C HIS A 23 -12.42 -3.26 -18.52
N TYR A 24 -11.19 -2.79 -18.61
CA TYR A 24 -10.13 -3.41 -19.40
C TYR A 24 -9.36 -4.39 -18.52
N LEU A 25 -9.48 -5.69 -18.80
CA LEU A 25 -8.62 -6.70 -18.19
C LEU A 25 -7.34 -6.81 -19.02
N ARG A 26 -6.22 -6.53 -18.36
CA ARG A 26 -4.85 -6.54 -18.89
C ARG A 26 -4.14 -7.79 -18.41
N ASP A 27 -3.37 -8.41 -19.30
CA ASP A 27 -2.59 -9.62 -19.01
C ASP A 27 -1.10 -9.30 -18.76
N ASP A 28 -0.72 -8.02 -18.93
CA ASP A 28 0.64 -7.49 -18.80
C ASP A 28 0.87 -6.80 -17.43
N ILE A 29 0.12 -7.19 -16.39
CA ILE A 29 0.32 -6.71 -15.02
C ILE A 29 1.28 -7.65 -14.30
N GLY A 30 2.51 -7.19 -14.05
CA GLY A 30 3.52 -7.96 -13.32
C GLY A 30 3.22 -8.10 -11.83
N CYS A 31 3.63 -9.23 -11.22
CA CYS A 31 3.40 -9.52 -9.80
C CYS A 31 4.24 -8.67 -8.83
N GLY A 32 5.21 -7.89 -9.31
CA GLY A 32 6.12 -7.10 -8.48
C GLY A 32 7.23 -7.88 -7.78
N ALA A 33 7.20 -9.22 -7.80
CA ALA A 33 8.22 -10.07 -7.18
C ALA A 33 9.39 -10.33 -8.15
N PRO A 34 10.64 -9.96 -7.81
CA PRO A 34 11.78 -10.12 -8.70
C PRO A 34 12.20 -11.57 -8.93
N ALA A 35 11.79 -12.50 -8.06
CA ALA A 35 12.01 -13.94 -8.23
C ALA A 35 11.13 -14.58 -9.32
N CYS A 36 10.11 -13.89 -9.81
CA CYS A 36 9.14 -14.47 -10.73
C CYS A 36 9.66 -14.48 -12.18
N SER A 37 9.95 -15.67 -12.71
CA SER A 37 10.37 -15.85 -14.10
C SER A 37 9.22 -15.69 -15.12
N ALA A 38 7.97 -15.94 -14.71
CA ALA A 38 6.81 -15.89 -15.58
C ALA A 38 6.40 -14.46 -15.99
N CYS A 39 6.68 -13.47 -15.14
CA CYS A 39 6.31 -12.07 -15.42
C CYS A 39 7.29 -11.35 -16.36
N GLY A 40 8.36 -12.02 -16.84
CA GLY A 40 9.23 -11.51 -17.90
C GLY A 40 9.86 -10.14 -17.65
N GLY A 41 10.02 -9.73 -16.39
CA GLY A 41 10.56 -8.41 -16.04
C GLY A 41 9.58 -7.24 -16.25
N ALA A 42 8.26 -7.48 -16.35
CA ALA A 42 7.22 -6.45 -16.38
C ALA A 42 7.07 -5.73 -15.02
N HIS A 43 8.14 -5.11 -14.54
CA HIS A 43 8.22 -4.34 -13.32
C HIS A 43 8.51 -2.88 -13.70
N ALA A 44 7.49 -2.18 -14.22
CA ALA A 44 7.59 -0.76 -14.55
C ALA A 44 7.56 0.17 -13.31
N GLY A 45 7.68 -0.38 -12.09
CA GLY A 45 7.47 0.32 -10.83
C GLY A 45 8.25 -0.32 -9.67
N PRO A 46 7.99 0.13 -8.42
CA PRO A 46 8.70 -0.36 -7.24
C PRO A 46 8.53 -1.88 -7.10
N ALA A 47 9.66 -2.59 -6.98
CA ALA A 47 9.69 -4.03 -6.81
C ALA A 47 9.62 -4.41 -5.33
N LEU A 48 9.03 -5.57 -5.05
CA LEU A 48 9.10 -6.20 -3.73
C LEU A 48 10.53 -6.67 -3.45
N GLU A 49 10.88 -6.77 -2.18
CA GLU A 49 12.15 -7.38 -1.79
C GLU A 49 12.19 -8.85 -2.21
N LEU A 50 13.32 -9.28 -2.78
CA LEU A 50 13.55 -10.65 -3.23
C LEU A 50 13.48 -11.66 -2.08
N GLN A 51 13.99 -11.26 -0.91
CA GLN A 51 13.88 -12.00 0.35
C GLN A 51 13.55 -10.99 1.45
N PRO A 52 12.34 -11.03 2.03
CA PRO A 52 12.01 -10.26 3.21
C PRO A 52 12.99 -10.60 4.34
N ARG A 53 13.69 -9.61 4.87
CA ARG A 53 14.73 -9.81 5.91
C ARG A 53 14.18 -9.82 7.34
N ASP A 54 12.90 -9.49 7.52
CA ASP A 54 12.29 -9.37 8.84
C ASP A 54 12.09 -10.73 9.52
N GLN A 55 12.12 -10.71 10.85
CA GLN A 55 11.86 -11.90 11.66
C GLN A 55 10.45 -12.41 11.38
N ALA A 56 10.42 -13.54 10.71
CA ALA A 56 9.22 -14.30 10.44
C ALA A 56 8.47 -14.56 11.76
N SER A 57 7.15 -14.34 11.76
CA SER A 57 6.34 -14.48 12.97
C SER A 57 6.49 -15.89 13.55
N SER A 58 6.23 -16.07 14.84
CA SER A 58 6.24 -17.40 15.47
C SER A 58 5.26 -18.38 14.82
N LEU A 59 4.24 -17.87 14.12
CA LEU A 59 3.25 -18.66 13.38
C LEU A 59 3.70 -19.02 11.97
N CYS A 60 4.47 -18.14 11.32
CA CYS A 60 4.97 -18.32 9.96
C CYS A 60 6.47 -18.02 9.94
N PRO A 61 7.35 -19.01 10.18
CA PRO A 61 8.80 -18.82 10.33
C PRO A 61 9.54 -18.64 8.99
N TRP A 62 8.84 -18.71 7.87
CA TRP A 62 9.40 -18.53 6.53
C TRP A 62 9.21 -17.08 6.07
N PRO A 63 10.12 -16.51 5.25
CA PRO A 63 9.91 -15.20 4.64
C PRO A 63 8.63 -15.18 3.80
N HIS A 64 7.75 -14.21 4.05
CA HIS A 64 6.46 -14.10 3.39
C HIS A 64 6.06 -12.65 3.12
N TYR A 65 5.23 -12.45 2.11
CA TYR A 65 4.62 -11.15 1.83
C TYR A 65 3.33 -10.98 2.63
N LEU A 66 3.02 -9.74 3.02
CA LEU A 66 1.79 -9.40 3.71
C LEU A 66 0.82 -8.72 2.73
N LEU A 67 -0.41 -9.22 2.68
CA LEU A 67 -1.51 -8.61 1.93
C LEU A 67 -2.62 -8.22 2.92
N PRO A 68 -2.64 -6.95 3.39
CA PRO A 68 -3.63 -6.52 4.37
C PRO A 68 -5.02 -6.39 3.74
N ASP A 69 -6.06 -6.72 4.52
CA ASP A 69 -7.44 -6.39 4.16
C ASP A 69 -7.72 -4.89 4.36
N THR A 70 -8.75 -4.40 3.69
CA THR A 70 -9.26 -3.03 3.77
C THR A 70 -9.52 -2.63 5.22
N ASN A 71 -10.14 -3.49 6.02
CA ASN A 71 -10.47 -3.16 7.41
C ASN A 71 -9.22 -3.01 8.28
N VAL A 72 -8.26 -3.92 8.11
CA VAL A 72 -6.97 -3.86 8.83
C VAL A 72 -6.27 -2.55 8.51
N LEU A 73 -6.20 -2.18 7.22
CA LEU A 73 -5.56 -0.95 6.79
C LEU A 73 -6.26 0.29 7.37
N LEU A 74 -7.60 0.34 7.32
CA LEU A 74 -8.38 1.47 7.86
C LEU A 74 -8.17 1.64 9.37
N HIS A 75 -8.25 0.56 10.14
CA HIS A 75 -8.10 0.64 11.59
C HIS A 75 -6.67 0.98 12.03
N GLN A 76 -5.65 0.47 11.35
CA GLN A 76 -4.25 0.64 11.75
C GLN A 76 -3.64 1.96 11.25
N ILE A 77 -4.05 2.48 10.08
CA ILE A 77 -3.57 3.79 9.61
C ILE A 77 -4.19 4.92 10.44
N ILE A 78 -5.51 4.84 10.71
CA ILE A 78 -6.20 5.90 11.48
C ILE A 78 -5.66 5.99 12.91
N SER A 79 -5.31 4.84 13.52
CA SER A 79 -4.68 4.83 14.84
C SER A 79 -3.24 5.38 14.80
N ALA A 80 -2.45 5.01 13.80
CA ALA A 80 -1.07 5.45 13.63
C ALA A 80 -0.92 6.95 13.28
N TRP A 81 -1.94 7.56 12.67
CA TRP A 81 -1.91 8.97 12.27
C TRP A 81 -2.32 9.94 13.40
N LYS A 82 -2.56 9.46 14.63
CA LYS A 82 -2.78 10.34 15.79
C LYS A 82 -1.46 11.05 16.17
N PRO A 83 -1.42 12.39 16.31
CA PRO A 83 -0.22 13.09 16.75
C PRO A 83 0.23 12.54 18.11
N GLY A 84 1.49 12.07 18.18
CA GLY A 84 2.09 11.43 19.36
C GLY A 84 2.24 9.90 19.31
N THR A 85 1.57 9.19 18.39
CA THR A 85 1.70 7.72 18.26
C THR A 85 2.73 7.26 17.23
N TRP A 86 3.11 8.11 16.26
CA TRP A 86 4.13 7.79 15.26
C TRP A 86 5.46 7.32 15.87
N ALA A 87 5.90 7.94 16.97
CA ALA A 87 7.13 7.56 17.66
C ALA A 87 7.11 6.11 18.17
N SER A 88 5.93 5.57 18.51
CA SER A 88 5.74 4.20 19.00
C SER A 88 5.50 3.16 17.89
N VAL A 89 5.13 3.58 16.69
CA VAL A 89 4.96 2.71 15.52
C VAL A 89 6.26 2.65 14.71
N ALA A 90 6.91 3.79 14.50
CA ALA A 90 8.22 3.87 13.86
C ALA A 90 9.33 3.17 14.66
N SER A 91 9.19 3.04 15.98
CA SER A 91 10.10 2.24 16.81
C SER A 91 9.91 0.72 16.62
N ARG A 92 8.72 0.26 16.21
CA ARG A 92 8.39 -1.16 15.96
C ARG A 92 8.69 -1.62 14.54
N LEU A 93 8.75 -0.70 13.58
CA LEU A 93 9.13 -0.95 12.19
C LEU A 93 10.62 -0.67 11.94
N ARG A 94 11.45 -0.58 12.99
CA ARG A 94 12.88 -0.30 12.85
C ARG A 94 13.63 -1.61 12.61
N PRO A 95 14.23 -1.85 11.43
CA PRO A 95 15.19 -2.94 11.30
C PRO A 95 16.41 -2.65 12.20
N PRO A 96 17.05 -3.67 12.79
CA PRO A 96 18.21 -3.46 13.66
C PRO A 96 19.39 -2.97 12.82
N GLY A 97 19.67 -1.65 12.83
CA GLY A 97 20.92 -1.11 12.28
C GLY A 97 20.93 0.27 11.61
N SER A 98 19.83 1.01 11.49
CA SER A 98 19.89 2.35 10.84
C SER A 98 20.07 3.51 11.82
N LEU A 99 21.13 4.29 11.59
CA LEU A 99 21.55 5.53 12.28
C LEU A 99 20.44 6.58 12.45
N LEU A 100 20.52 7.34 13.54
CA LEU A 100 19.62 8.44 13.91
C LEU A 100 19.55 9.51 12.81
N MET A 101 18.33 9.83 12.33
CA MET A 101 18.02 11.20 11.92
C MET A 101 17.35 11.92 13.10
N SER A 102 17.95 13.07 13.43
CA SER A 102 17.61 13.93 14.56
C SER A 102 16.15 14.36 14.57
N SER A 103 15.55 14.35 15.75
CA SER A 103 14.13 14.53 16.06
C SER A 103 13.65 15.98 16.05
N ASN A 104 13.93 16.76 15.00
CA ASN A 104 13.55 18.17 14.99
C ASN A 104 13.11 18.69 13.62
N THR A 105 11.95 18.23 13.15
CA THR A 105 11.19 18.95 12.11
C THR A 105 9.72 19.00 12.49
N ARG A 106 9.20 20.23 12.62
CA ARG A 106 7.82 20.51 13.03
C ARG A 106 6.84 20.16 11.89
N PRO A 107 5.58 19.83 12.19
CA PRO A 107 4.59 19.38 11.19
C PRO A 107 4.21 20.42 10.13
N SER A 108 4.63 21.67 10.25
CA SER A 108 4.29 22.75 9.31
C SER A 108 5.07 22.73 8.00
N GLU A 109 6.13 21.92 7.88
CA GLU A 109 6.92 21.82 6.63
C GLU A 109 6.52 20.63 5.74
N MET A 110 5.57 19.80 6.17
CA MET A 110 5.15 18.59 5.44
C MET A 110 4.14 18.84 4.31
N SER A 111 3.89 20.10 3.92
CA SER A 111 2.99 20.47 2.82
C SER A 111 3.69 20.73 1.48
N LEU A 112 5.02 20.60 1.38
CA LEU A 112 5.75 20.94 0.14
C LEU A 112 6.50 19.78 -0.54
N CYS A 113 6.48 18.55 0.00
CA CYS A 113 6.99 17.38 -0.71
C CYS A 113 5.87 16.61 -1.42
N TYR A 114 5.06 17.35 -2.17
CA TYR A 114 4.31 16.81 -3.30
C TYR A 114 4.53 17.78 -4.46
N LYS A 115 5.74 17.78 -4.99
CA LYS A 115 6.06 18.38 -6.28
C LYS A 115 6.65 17.28 -7.15
N GLN A 116 6.08 17.21 -8.36
CA GLN A 116 6.47 16.49 -9.57
C GLN A 116 7.90 15.96 -9.61
#